data_AF-A0A7Z2PZA9-F1
#
_entry.id   AF-A0A7Z2PZA9-F1
#
_cell.length_a   1.000
_cell.length_b   1.000
_cell.length_c   1.000
_cell.angle_alpha   90.00
_cell.angle_beta   90.00
_cell.angle_gamma   90.00
#
_symmetry.space_group_name_H-M   'P 1'
#
loop_
_entity.id
_entity.type
_entity.pdbx_description
1 polymer ?
#
loop_
_entity_poly.entity_id
_entity_poly.type
_entity_poly.pdbx_seq_one_letter_code
_entity_poly.pdbx_strand_id
1 'polypeptide(L)'
;MQEAIRLRELEAECRQRALSEPDRKWYWLAQAAKYQVQASQKIAFHAEEANTTDSPEVKLAQWSHGRDERRLAGPYAVKGER
;
A
#
# COMPACT_ATOMS: atom_id res chain seq x y z
N MET A 1 -8.86 -0.90 -16.07
CA MET A 1 -10.17 -1.32 -15.50
C MET A 1 -10.75 -2.60 -16.12
N GLN A 2 -10.87 -2.73 -17.44
CA GLN A 2 -11.40 -3.94 -18.12
C GLN A 2 -10.70 -5.25 -17.71
N GLU A 3 -9.38 -5.20 -17.49
CA GLU A 3 -8.62 -6.38 -17.06
C GLU A 3 -8.95 -6.85 -15.64
N ALA A 4 -9.31 -5.92 -14.74
CA ALA A 4 -9.73 -6.27 -13.39
C ALA A 4 -11.09 -6.99 -13.40
N ILE A 5 -11.98 -6.62 -14.33
CA ILE A 5 -13.27 -7.28 -14.54
C ILE A 5 -13.04 -8.72 -15.01
N ARG A 6 -12.19 -8.93 -16.02
CA ARG A 6 -11.83 -10.28 -16.49
C ARG A 6 -11.23 -11.15 -15.38
N LEU A 7 -10.38 -10.59 -14.53
CA LEU A 7 -9.82 -11.32 -13.39
C LEU A 7 -10.89 -11.73 -12.37
N ARG A 8 -11.93 -10.91 -12.17
CA ARG A 8 -13.08 -11.25 -11.31
C ARG A 8 -13.95 -12.35 -11.90
N GLU A 9 -14.13 -12.38 -13.22
CA GLU A 9 -14.84 -13.47 -13.89
C GLU A 9 -14.10 -14.81 -13.70
N LEU A 10 -12.78 -14.84 -13.96
CA LEU A 10 -11.95 -16.03 -13.74
C LEU A 10 -11.95 -16.50 -12.28
N GLU A 11 -11.97 -15.57 -11.33
CA GLU A 11 -12.10 -15.87 -9.91
C GLU A 11 -13.43 -16.55 -9.58
N ALA A 12 -14.53 -16.02 -10.11
CA ALA A 12 -15.87 -16.60 -9.94
C ALA A 12 -15.97 -18.00 -10.54
N GLU A 13 -15.42 -18.22 -11.74
CA GLU A 13 -15.35 -19.54 -12.38
C GLU A 13 -14.57 -20.54 -11.52
N CYS A 14 -13.43 -20.13 -10.97
CA CYS A 14 -12.64 -20.98 -10.07
C CYS A 14 -13.45 -21.37 -8.82
N ARG A 15 -14.22 -20.45 -8.23
CA ARG A 15 -15.09 -20.78 -7.08
C ARG A 15 -16.20 -21.75 -7.45
N GLN A 16 -16.80 -21.59 -8.63
CA GLN A 16 -17.81 -22.54 -9.12
C GLN A 16 -17.21 -23.93 -9.31
N ARG A 17 -16.02 -24.03 -9.90
CA ARG A 17 -15.32 -25.32 -10.06
C ARG A 17 -14.95 -25.95 -8.72
N ALA A 18 -14.60 -25.15 -7.71
CA ALA A 18 -14.34 -25.66 -6.37
C ALA A 18 -15.57 -26.33 -5.72
N LEU A 19 -16.79 -25.97 -6.15
CA LEU A 19 -18.03 -26.61 -5.71
C LEU A 19 -18.34 -27.88 -6.51
N SER A 20 -18.08 -27.88 -7.82
CA SER A 20 -18.38 -29.02 -8.70
C SER A 20 -17.30 -30.11 -8.69
N GLU A 21 -16.05 -29.76 -8.37
CA GLU A 21 -14.88 -30.65 -8.37
C GLU A 21 -14.27 -30.76 -6.96
N PRO A 22 -14.88 -31.54 -6.04
CA PRO A 22 -14.43 -31.61 -4.64
C PRO A 22 -12.99 -32.13 -4.51
N ASP A 23 -12.57 -33.05 -5.37
CA ASP A 23 -11.21 -33.62 -5.37
C ASP A 23 -10.12 -32.57 -5.65
N ARG A 24 -10.48 -31.50 -6.38
CA ARG A 24 -9.59 -30.39 -6.73
C ARG A 24 -10.00 -29.08 -6.05
N LYS A 25 -10.87 -29.14 -5.04
CA LYS A 25 -11.40 -27.96 -4.35
C LYS A 25 -10.30 -26.98 -3.93
N TRP A 26 -9.26 -27.48 -3.27
CA TRP A 26 -8.17 -26.64 -2.77
C TRP A 26 -7.35 -25.99 -3.88
N TYR A 27 -7.14 -26.72 -4.99
CA TYR A 27 -6.49 -26.17 -6.17
C TYR A 27 -7.29 -25.01 -6.76
N TRP A 28 -8.60 -25.20 -6.94
CA TRP A 28 -9.47 -24.16 -7.47
C TRP A 28 -9.61 -22.96 -6.55
N LEU A 29 -9.69 -23.17 -5.22
CA LEU A 29 -9.71 -22.09 -4.25
C LEU A 29 -8.40 -21.29 -4.22
N ALA A 30 -7.25 -21.96 -4.35
CA ALA A 30 -5.95 -21.27 -4.46
C ALA A 30 -5.88 -20.41 -5.72
N GLN A 31 -6.37 -20.94 -6.86
CA GLN A 31 -6.43 -20.19 -8.10
C GLN A 31 -7.38 -18.98 -8.03
N ALA A 32 -8.54 -19.14 -7.37
CA ALA A 32 -9.46 -18.04 -7.11
C ALA A 32 -8.81 -16.92 -6.28
N ALA A 33 -8.10 -17.28 -5.19
CA ALA A 33 -7.39 -16.32 -4.36
C ALA A 33 -6.32 -15.55 -5.15
N LYS A 34 -5.58 -16.22 -6.05
CA LYS A 34 -4.62 -15.58 -6.94
C LYS A 34 -5.27 -14.50 -7.81
N TYR A 35 -6.36 -14.83 -8.49
CA TYR A 35 -7.07 -13.87 -9.35
C TYR A 35 -7.68 -12.71 -8.55
N GLN A 36 -8.20 -12.98 -7.35
CA GLN A 36 -8.70 -11.94 -6.44
C GLN A 36 -7.60 -10.93 -6.08
N VAL A 37 -6.40 -11.39 -5.73
CA VAL A 37 -5.25 -10.53 -5.40
C VAL A 37 -4.84 -9.71 -6.63
N GLN A 38 -4.72 -10.34 -7.80
CA GLN A 38 -4.35 -9.66 -9.04
C GLN A 38 -5.39 -8.58 -9.43
N ALA A 39 -6.68 -8.87 -9.29
CA ALA A 39 -7.73 -7.89 -9.56
C ALA A 39 -7.64 -6.69 -8.59
N SER A 40 -7.42 -6.97 -7.31
CA SER A 40 -7.30 -5.94 -6.27
C SER A 40 -6.11 -5.03 -6.51
N GLN A 41 -4.95 -5.59 -6.89
CA GLN A 41 -3.76 -4.80 -7.25
C GLN A 41 -4.01 -3.89 -8.45
N LYS A 42 -4.66 -4.39 -9.51
CA LYS A 42 -4.98 -3.57 -10.69
C LYS A 42 -5.96 -2.44 -10.37
N ILE A 43 -6.92 -2.68 -9.49
CA ILE A 43 -7.87 -1.64 -9.06
C ILE A 43 -7.14 -0.57 -8.23
N ALA A 44 -6.30 -0.99 -7.27
CA ALA A 44 -5.53 -0.07 -6.43
C ALA A 44 -4.57 0.80 -7.26
N PHE A 45 -3.82 0.21 -8.19
CA PHE A 45 -2.88 0.93 -9.04
C PHE A 45 -3.57 2.00 -9.90
N HIS A 46 -4.69 1.65 -10.55
CA HIS A 46 -5.44 2.64 -11.32
C HIS A 46 -6.12 3.72 -10.46
N ALA A 47 -6.43 3.41 -9.19
CA ALA A 47 -6.92 4.42 -8.26
C ALA A 47 -5.82 5.43 -7.91
N GLU A 48 -4.57 4.98 -7.75
CA GLU A 48 -3.44 5.87 -7.49
C GLU A 48 -3.13 6.77 -8.71
N GLU A 49 -3.14 6.22 -9.94
CA GLU A 49 -2.99 7.01 -11.17
C GLU A 49 -4.07 8.08 -11.32
N ALA A 50 -5.32 7.77 -10.97
CA ALA A 50 -6.43 8.73 -11.01
C ALA A 50 -6.28 9.82 -9.94
N ASN A 51 -5.76 9.47 -8.75
CA ASN A 51 -5.56 10.40 -7.64
C ASN A 51 -4.27 11.24 -7.75
N THR A 52 -3.31 10.85 -8.60
CA THR A 52 -2.06 11.63 -8.77
C THR A 52 -2.24 12.99 -9.46
N THR A 53 -3.35 13.22 -10.17
CA THR A 53 -3.65 14.53 -10.78
C THR A 53 -4.05 15.58 -9.74
N ASP A 54 -4.48 15.14 -8.55
CA ASP A 54 -4.87 15.99 -7.42
C ASP A 54 -4.10 15.57 -6.17
N SER A 55 -2.79 15.37 -6.30
CA SER A 55 -1.93 15.17 -5.12
C SER A 55 -1.78 16.52 -4.43
N PRO A 56 -2.42 16.78 -3.27
CA PRO A 56 -2.20 18.03 -2.56
C PRO A 56 -0.71 18.08 -2.23
N GLU A 57 -0.06 19.18 -2.58
CA GLU A 57 1.35 19.41 -2.28
C GLU A 57 1.60 19.07 -0.81
N VAL A 58 2.22 17.92 -0.55
CA VAL A 58 2.55 17.49 0.82
C VAL A 58 3.69 18.39 1.26
N LYS A 59 3.33 19.53 1.85
CA LYS A 59 4.28 20.41 2.52
C LYS A 59 4.77 19.70 3.77
N LEU A 60 5.79 18.86 3.61
CA LEU A 60 6.59 18.39 4.72
C LEU A 60 7.07 19.64 5.46
N ALA A 61 6.72 19.77 6.73
CA ALA A 61 7.17 20.88 7.53
C ALA A 61 8.70 20.96 7.42
N GLN A 62 9.22 22.03 6.81
CA GLN A 62 10.64 22.32 6.90
C GLN A 62 10.87 22.82 8.32
N TRP A 63 11.29 21.91 9.19
CA TRP A 63 11.79 22.27 10.50
C TRP A 63 13.00 23.16 10.24
N SER A 64 12.91 24.42 10.66
CA SER A 64 14.05 25.33 10.64
C SER A 64 15.21 24.61 11.32
N HIS A 65 16.32 24.38 10.59
CA HIS A 65 17.56 23.80 11.11
C HIS A 65 18.26 24.72 12.13
N GLY A 66 17.49 25.53 12.86
CA GLY A 66 17.94 26.29 14.00
C GLY A 66 18.59 25.35 15.01
N ARG A 67 19.67 25.84 15.61
CA ARG A 67 20.41 25.14 16.65
C ARG A 67 19.43 24.87 17.79
N ASP A 68 19.06 23.60 18.01
CA ASP A 68 18.16 23.22 19.09
C ASP A 68 18.88 23.49 20.43
N GLU A 69 18.58 24.63 21.06
CA GLU A 69 19.24 25.07 22.30
C GLU A 69 19.03 24.09 23.45
N ARG A 70 18.02 23.22 23.39
CA ARG A 70 17.81 22.13 24.36
C ARG A 70 18.94 21.10 24.31
N ARG A 71 19.69 21.03 23.20
CA ARG A 71 20.88 20.16 23.07
C ARG A 71 22.13 20.76 23.72
N LEU A 72 22.12 22.05 24.08
CA LEU A 72 23.23 22.70 24.78
C LEU A 72 23.18 22.50 26.30
N ALA A 73 22.04 22.07 26.84
CA ALA A 73 21.88 21.74 28.26
C ALA A 73 22.38 20.33 28.61
N GLY A 74 23.35 19.80 27.86
CA GLY A 74 24.09 18.61 28.24
C GLY A 74 25.09 18.91 29.36
N PRO A 75 25.58 17.89 30.10
CA PRO A 75 26.42 18.04 31.29
C PRO A 75 27.81 18.71 31.06
N TYR A 76 28.10 19.17 29.84
CA TYR A 76 29.36 19.78 29.43
C TYR A 76 29.18 21.23 28.94
N ALA A 77 28.18 21.97 29.45
CA ALA A 77 28.09 23.40 29.21
C ALA A 77 29.32 24.10 29.84
N VAL A 78 30.32 24.40 29.01
CA VAL A 78 31.51 25.16 29.40
C VAL A 78 31.06 26.55 29.82
N LYS A 79 31.10 26.84 31.13
CA LYS A 79 31.04 28.22 31.62
C LYS A 79 32.33 28.91 31.18
N GLY A 80 32.24 29.73 30.15
CA GLY A 80 33.28 30.70 29.84
C GLY A 80 33.29 31.78 30.92
N GLU A 81 34.23 31.70 31.86
CA GLU A 81 34.61 32.84 32.68
C GLU A 81 35.64 33.68 31.91
N ARG A 82 35.16 34.87 31.52
CA ARG A 82 35.81 36.15 31.24
C ARG A 82 37.22 36.17 30.63
#